data_AF-A0A5C2HP60-F1
#
_entry.id   AF-A0A5C2HP60-F1
#
_cell.length_a   1.000
_cell.length_b   1.000
_cell.length_c   1.000
_cell.angle_alpha   90.00
_cell.angle_beta   90.00
_cell.angle_gamma   90.00
#
_symmetry.space_group_name_H-M   'P 1'
#
loop_
_entity.id
_entity.type
_entity.pdbx_description
1 polymer ?
#
loop_
_entity_poly.entity_id
_entity_poly.type
_entity_poly.pdbx_seq_one_letter_code
_entity_poly.pdbx_strand_id
1 'polypeptide(L)'
;MLITPRDFIPHFIVAIVVLISLAFAHLLLSKEEDQSISESLTRINNPFLNAEVTFQPVAATAATTAALSQQELSDLRYMREEEKLARDVYQQLYQRWGLSIFAAISRSEQIHTDRVLMLLQRYQIPDPAANLAPGQFQNRHLATLYRDLIQRGEQSTLEALRVGALIEEVDIDDLDKAMANSAHQDITQVYHNIQQGSYRHLQGFVHSIEQFGQRYQAVVLPQSRVDEIVHAPFALPLTPPWPQQGQNRLP
;
A
#
# COMPACT_ATOMS: atom_id res chain seq x y z
N MET A 1 -56.25 48.59 -18.41
CA MET A 1 -56.89 47.26 -18.51
C MET A 1 -55.79 46.28 -18.87
N LEU A 2 -55.46 45.37 -17.94
CA LEU A 2 -54.25 44.54 -17.95
C LEU A 2 -54.35 43.40 -18.97
N ILE A 3 -53.29 43.20 -19.75
CA ILE A 3 -53.05 42.02 -20.58
C ILE A 3 -52.19 41.07 -19.74
N THR A 4 -52.65 39.84 -19.50
CA THR A 4 -51.88 38.78 -18.85
C THR A 4 -51.03 38.03 -19.88
N PRO A 5 -49.74 37.74 -19.59
CA PRO A 5 -48.95 36.84 -20.43
C PRO A 5 -49.32 35.38 -20.16
N ARG A 6 -49.64 34.69 -21.26
CA ARG A 6 -49.90 33.25 -21.36
C ARG A 6 -48.59 32.49 -21.10
N ASP A 7 -48.65 31.45 -20.30
CA ASP A 7 -47.52 30.63 -19.86
C ASP A 7 -46.62 30.17 -21.01
N PHE A 8 -45.38 30.67 -21.00
CA PHE A 8 -44.25 30.07 -21.69
C PHE A 8 -43.68 29.03 -20.71
N ILE A 9 -43.89 27.74 -20.97
CA ILE A 9 -43.06 26.70 -20.35
C ILE A 9 -41.69 26.81 -21.06
N PRO A 10 -40.62 27.26 -20.39
CA PRO A 10 -39.33 27.32 -21.04
C PRO A 10 -38.82 25.89 -21.29
N HIS A 11 -38.26 25.64 -22.47
CA HIS A 11 -37.62 24.40 -22.89
C HIS A 11 -36.40 23.96 -22.05
N PHE A 12 -36.31 24.38 -20.78
CA PHE A 12 -35.16 24.17 -19.90
C PHE A 12 -35.19 22.86 -19.10
N ILE A 13 -36.32 22.13 -19.10
CA ILE A 13 -36.44 20.87 -18.33
C ILE A 13 -36.01 19.63 -19.16
N VAL A 14 -36.03 19.70 -20.50
CA VAL A 14 -35.64 18.55 -21.36
C VAL A 14 -34.12 18.43 -21.52
N ALA A 15 -33.36 19.53 -21.43
CA ALA A 15 -31.89 19.51 -21.53
C ALA A 15 -31.19 18.99 -20.26
N ILE A 16 -31.77 19.20 -19.08
CA ILE A 16 -31.21 18.74 -17.80
C ILE A 16 -31.41 17.23 -17.62
N VAL A 17 -32.53 16.67 -18.09
CA VAL A 17 -32.79 15.22 -18.03
C VAL A 17 -31.86 14.44 -18.98
N VAL A 18 -31.54 14.98 -20.16
CA VAL A 18 -30.62 14.33 -21.11
C VAL A 18 -29.16 14.39 -20.64
N LEU A 19 -28.72 15.50 -20.03
CA LEU A 19 -27.37 15.60 -19.46
C LEU A 19 -27.18 14.73 -18.21
N ILE A 20 -28.21 14.63 -17.36
CA ILE A 20 -28.19 13.69 -16.22
C ILE A 20 -28.20 12.24 -16.73
N SER A 21 -28.96 11.93 -17.79
CA SER A 21 -28.99 10.60 -18.39
C SER A 21 -27.67 10.24 -19.09
N LEU A 22 -27.00 11.20 -19.72
CA LEU A 22 -25.67 11.01 -20.35
C LEU A 22 -24.56 10.86 -19.30
N ALA A 23 -24.57 11.67 -18.23
CA ALA A 23 -23.62 11.52 -17.13
C ALA A 23 -23.84 10.19 -16.36
N PHE A 24 -25.10 9.79 -16.18
CA PHE A 24 -25.45 8.51 -15.57
C PHE A 24 -25.11 7.33 -16.48
N ALA A 25 -25.36 7.43 -17.79
CA ALA A 25 -24.96 6.41 -18.76
C ALA A 25 -23.44 6.28 -18.88
N HIS A 26 -22.70 7.39 -18.82
CA HIS A 26 -21.22 7.36 -18.82
C HIS A 26 -20.68 6.72 -17.54
N LEU A 27 -21.29 7.04 -16.39
CA LEU A 27 -20.97 6.42 -15.09
C LEU A 27 -21.34 4.92 -15.03
N LEU A 28 -22.44 4.52 -15.68
CA LEU A 28 -22.84 3.12 -15.78
C LEU A 28 -21.91 2.34 -16.72
N LEU A 29 -21.60 2.91 -17.88
CA LEU A 29 -20.69 2.30 -18.85
C LEU A 29 -19.28 2.13 -18.26
N SER A 30 -18.79 3.13 -17.52
CA SER A 30 -17.48 3.02 -16.84
C SER A 30 -17.48 1.94 -15.76
N LYS A 31 -18.61 1.74 -15.05
CA LYS A 31 -18.74 0.67 -14.05
C LYS A 31 -18.77 -0.72 -14.69
N GLU A 32 -19.46 -0.89 -15.82
CA GLU A 32 -19.47 -2.17 -16.53
C GLU A 32 -18.08 -2.50 -17.11
N GLU A 33 -17.37 -1.49 -17.63
CA GLU A 33 -16.00 -1.64 -18.11
C GLU A 33 -15.03 -2.00 -16.96
N ASP A 34 -15.10 -1.28 -15.83
CA ASP A 34 -14.28 -1.57 -14.64
C ASP A 34 -14.53 -2.99 -14.09
N GLN A 35 -15.80 -3.45 -14.10
CA GLN A 35 -16.15 -4.81 -13.68
C GLN A 35 -15.60 -5.87 -14.64
N SER A 36 -15.75 -5.66 -15.95
CA SER A 36 -15.21 -6.55 -16.98
C SER A 36 -13.69 -6.68 -16.89
N ILE A 37 -12.98 -5.56 -16.67
CA ILE A 37 -11.52 -5.59 -16.53
C ILE A 37 -11.11 -6.25 -15.20
N SER A 38 -11.85 -6.01 -14.11
CA SER A 38 -11.61 -6.71 -12.84
C SER A 38 -11.79 -8.24 -12.96
N GLU A 39 -12.85 -8.68 -13.64
CA GLU A 39 -13.07 -10.11 -13.94
C GLU A 39 -11.98 -10.70 -14.85
N SER A 40 -11.41 -9.90 -15.74
CA SER A 40 -10.27 -10.31 -16.57
C SER A 40 -8.99 -10.48 -15.72
N LEU A 41 -8.68 -9.50 -14.86
CA LEU A 41 -7.48 -9.53 -14.01
C LEU A 41 -7.51 -10.61 -12.95
N THR A 42 -8.69 -10.93 -12.40
CA THR A 42 -8.84 -12.09 -11.50
C THR A 42 -8.53 -13.42 -12.19
N ARG A 43 -8.65 -13.49 -13.53
CA ARG A 43 -8.30 -14.67 -14.33
C ARG A 43 -6.87 -14.65 -14.86
N ILE A 44 -6.22 -13.49 -14.90
CA ILE A 44 -4.83 -13.36 -15.35
C ILE A 44 -3.91 -13.79 -14.21
N ASN A 45 -2.98 -14.70 -14.51
CA ASN A 45 -1.92 -15.09 -13.58
C ASN A 45 -0.99 -13.89 -13.34
N ASN A 46 -1.16 -13.21 -12.21
CA ASN A 46 -0.16 -12.27 -11.74
C ASN A 46 0.97 -13.06 -11.06
N PRO A 47 2.21 -13.05 -11.61
CA PRO A 47 3.31 -13.88 -11.13
C PRO A 47 3.80 -13.47 -9.72
N PHE A 48 3.42 -12.28 -9.25
CA PHE A 48 3.80 -11.75 -7.94
C PHE A 48 2.86 -12.21 -6.81
N LEU A 49 1.73 -12.86 -7.11
CA LEU A 49 0.76 -13.31 -6.10
C LEU A 49 1.26 -14.45 -5.19
N ASN A 50 2.20 -15.26 -5.70
CA ASN A 50 2.71 -16.47 -5.02
C ASN A 50 4.17 -16.33 -4.60
N ALA A 51 4.73 -15.12 -4.67
CA ALA A 51 6.12 -14.85 -4.34
C ALA A 51 6.29 -14.74 -2.82
N GLU A 52 6.26 -15.87 -2.11
CA GLU A 52 6.55 -15.87 -0.67
C GLU A 52 7.90 -15.19 -0.42
N VAL A 53 7.89 -14.13 0.39
CA VAL A 53 9.11 -13.61 0.98
C VAL A 53 9.48 -14.56 2.10
N THR A 54 10.43 -15.46 1.82
CA THR A 54 11.07 -16.21 2.87
C THR A 54 11.78 -15.22 3.78
N PHE A 55 11.16 -14.91 4.93
CA PHE A 55 11.81 -14.15 5.98
C PHE A 55 13.10 -14.89 6.34
N GLN A 56 14.23 -14.25 6.08
CA GLN A 56 15.51 -14.74 6.57
C GLN A 56 15.39 -14.83 8.10
N PRO A 57 15.72 -15.98 8.71
CA PRO A 57 15.62 -16.13 10.15
C PRO A 57 16.49 -15.05 10.80
N VAL A 58 15.89 -14.29 11.73
CA VAL A 58 16.66 -13.40 12.58
C VAL A 58 17.64 -14.31 13.32
N ALA A 59 18.94 -14.18 13.02
CA ALA A 59 19.96 -14.89 13.78
C ALA A 59 19.71 -14.57 15.26
N ALA A 60 19.78 -15.58 16.13
CA ALA A 60 19.68 -15.38 17.56
C ALA A 60 20.93 -14.63 18.05
N THR A 61 21.06 -13.36 17.69
CA THR A 61 21.98 -12.44 18.31
C THR A 61 21.48 -12.26 19.74
N ALA A 62 22.41 -12.37 20.70
CA ALA A 62 22.14 -11.97 22.06
C ALA A 62 21.51 -10.58 22.02
N ALA A 63 20.39 -10.38 22.73
CA ALA A 63 19.76 -9.08 22.82
C ALA A 63 20.84 -8.04 23.10
N THR A 64 20.98 -7.05 22.22
CA THR A 64 21.86 -5.92 22.50
C THR A 64 21.34 -5.34 23.81
N THR A 65 22.16 -5.36 24.87
CA THR A 65 21.78 -4.76 26.17
C THR A 65 21.71 -3.24 26.11
N ALA A 66 21.95 -2.66 24.92
CA ALA A 66 21.80 -1.25 24.66
C ALA A 66 20.31 -0.88 24.67
N ALA A 67 19.98 0.22 25.31
CA ALA A 67 18.64 0.78 25.24
C ALA A 67 18.39 1.33 23.82
N LEU A 68 17.16 1.19 23.35
CA LEU A 68 16.72 1.85 22.12
C LEU A 68 16.83 3.37 22.27
N SER A 69 17.22 4.02 21.18
CA SER A 69 17.05 5.47 21.06
C SER A 69 15.57 5.85 21.02
N GLN A 70 15.28 7.13 21.31
CA GLN A 70 13.92 7.66 21.18
C GLN A 70 13.40 7.57 19.73
N GLN A 71 14.29 7.67 18.74
CA GLN A 71 13.93 7.56 17.34
C GLN A 71 13.53 6.13 16.99
N GLU A 72 14.32 5.12 17.37
CA GLU A 72 13.97 3.70 17.16
C GLU A 72 12.65 3.32 17.84
N LEU A 73 12.39 3.86 19.04
CA LEU A 73 11.11 3.67 19.73
C LEU A 73 9.93 4.26 18.92
N SER A 74 10.12 5.45 18.34
CA SER A 74 9.11 6.11 17.51
C SER A 74 8.88 5.34 16.21
N ASP A 75 9.96 4.94 15.54
CA ASP A 75 9.91 4.24 14.26
C ASP A 75 9.24 2.88 14.43
N LEU A 76 9.57 2.09 15.46
CA LEU A 76 8.91 0.80 15.72
C LEU A 76 7.39 0.93 15.93
N ARG A 77 6.96 1.99 16.62
CA ARG A 77 5.52 2.23 16.83
C ARG A 77 4.84 2.66 15.54
N TYR A 78 5.51 3.48 14.74
CA TYR A 78 5.00 3.94 13.46
C TYR A 78 4.88 2.78 12.47
N MET A 79 5.96 2.04 12.24
CA MET A 79 6.00 0.86 11.35
C MET A 79 4.92 -0.16 11.74
N ARG A 80 4.71 -0.39 13.04
CA ARG A 80 3.63 -1.30 13.49
C ARG A 80 2.26 -0.91 12.96
N GLU A 81 1.93 0.38 12.99
CA GLU A 81 0.64 0.88 12.51
C GLU A 81 0.61 1.09 10.99
N GLU A 82 1.74 1.33 10.35
CA GLU A 82 1.86 1.47 8.89
C GLU A 82 1.62 0.14 8.16
N GLU A 83 2.28 -0.94 8.59
CA GLU A 83 2.00 -2.30 8.06
C GLU A 83 0.53 -2.70 8.26
N LYS A 84 -0.04 -2.29 9.41
CA LYS A 84 -1.47 -2.49 9.69
C LYS A 84 -2.33 -1.68 8.71
N LEU A 85 -1.93 -0.45 8.36
CA LEU A 85 -2.64 0.38 7.39
C LEU A 85 -2.63 -0.28 6.02
N ALA A 86 -1.48 -0.75 5.54
CA ALA A 86 -1.38 -1.46 4.27
C ALA A 86 -2.32 -2.68 4.26
N ARG A 87 -2.23 -3.54 5.29
CA ARG A 87 -3.11 -4.70 5.47
C ARG A 87 -4.59 -4.32 5.41
N ASP A 88 -5.01 -3.34 6.20
CA ASP A 88 -6.41 -2.97 6.36
C ASP A 88 -6.95 -2.34 5.06
N VAL A 89 -6.17 -1.51 4.37
CA VAL A 89 -6.54 -0.96 3.05
C VAL A 89 -6.73 -2.07 2.03
N TYR A 90 -5.80 -3.03 1.98
CA TYR A 90 -5.90 -4.15 1.03
C TYR A 90 -7.08 -5.06 1.33
N GLN A 91 -7.38 -5.33 2.60
CA GLN A 91 -8.59 -6.08 2.96
C GLN A 91 -9.86 -5.36 2.49
N GLN A 92 -9.97 -4.05 2.71
CA GLN A 92 -11.12 -3.26 2.29
C GLN A 92 -11.25 -3.20 0.76
N LEU A 93 -10.16 -2.94 0.04
CA LEU A 93 -10.16 -2.89 -1.42
C LEU A 93 -10.39 -4.28 -2.05
N TYR A 94 -9.97 -5.36 -1.40
CA TYR A 94 -10.34 -6.72 -1.81
C TYR A 94 -11.85 -6.95 -1.70
N GLN A 95 -12.46 -6.57 -0.57
CA GLN A 95 -13.91 -6.69 -0.39
C GLN A 95 -14.68 -5.87 -1.44
N ARG A 96 -14.14 -4.71 -1.82
CA ARG A 96 -14.74 -3.82 -2.81
C ARG A 96 -14.65 -4.36 -4.24
N TRP A 97 -13.48 -4.83 -4.65
CA TRP A 97 -13.16 -5.09 -6.07
C TRP A 97 -12.95 -6.56 -6.42
N GLY A 98 -12.71 -7.43 -5.43
CA GLY A 98 -12.50 -8.86 -5.62
C GLY A 98 -11.14 -9.24 -6.24
N LEU A 99 -10.22 -8.30 -6.42
CA LEU A 99 -8.92 -8.58 -7.04
C LEU A 99 -8.00 -9.40 -6.11
N SER A 100 -7.54 -10.55 -6.61
CA SER A 100 -6.71 -11.50 -5.86
C SER A 100 -5.41 -10.91 -5.33
N ILE A 101 -4.86 -9.87 -5.98
CA ILE A 101 -3.66 -9.15 -5.52
C ILE A 101 -3.83 -8.55 -4.12
N PHE A 102 -4.97 -7.91 -3.85
CA PHE A 102 -5.23 -7.34 -2.53
C PHE A 102 -5.37 -8.43 -1.46
N ALA A 103 -6.01 -9.55 -1.78
CA ALA A 103 -6.09 -10.69 -0.86
C ALA A 103 -4.72 -11.31 -0.60
N ALA A 104 -3.87 -11.43 -1.62
CA ALA A 104 -2.53 -11.99 -1.47
C ALA A 104 -1.61 -11.11 -0.64
N ILE A 105 -1.54 -9.81 -0.99
CA ILE A 105 -0.64 -8.87 -0.32
C ILE A 105 -1.10 -8.59 1.11
N SER A 106 -2.41 -8.47 1.39
CA SER A 106 -2.88 -8.33 2.79
C SER A 106 -2.47 -9.48 3.72
N ARG A 107 -2.25 -10.70 3.20
CA ARG A 107 -1.68 -11.80 4.01
C ARG A 107 -0.19 -11.60 4.28
N SER A 108 0.55 -11.00 3.34
CA SER A 108 1.94 -10.59 3.53
C SER A 108 2.04 -9.49 4.58
N GLU A 109 1.19 -8.46 4.50
CA GLU A 109 1.17 -7.36 5.48
C GLU A 109 0.82 -7.83 6.89
N GLN A 110 0.00 -8.88 7.00
CA GLN A 110 -0.22 -9.53 8.30
C GLN A 110 1.09 -10.10 8.86
N ILE A 111 1.93 -10.72 8.02
CA ILE A 111 3.23 -11.22 8.46
C ILE A 111 4.13 -10.06 8.85
N HIS A 112 4.21 -8.99 8.04
CA HIS A 112 5.04 -7.82 8.34
C HIS A 112 4.67 -7.18 9.68
N THR A 113 3.40 -6.89 9.89
CA THR A 113 2.94 -6.28 11.14
C THR A 113 3.21 -7.18 12.35
N ASP A 114 3.13 -8.51 12.20
CA ASP A 114 3.47 -9.46 13.26
C ASP A 114 4.98 -9.50 13.57
N ARG A 115 5.83 -9.24 12.58
CA ARG A 115 7.29 -9.10 12.79
C ARG A 115 7.63 -7.85 13.56
N VAL A 116 6.97 -6.73 13.29
CA VAL A 116 7.15 -5.51 14.10
C VAL A 116 6.61 -5.72 15.52
N LEU A 117 5.47 -6.38 15.68
CA LEU A 117 4.94 -6.75 17.01
C LEU A 117 5.94 -7.57 17.83
N MET A 118 6.63 -8.53 17.20
CA MET A 118 7.67 -9.31 17.86
C MET A 118 8.80 -8.42 18.40
N LEU A 119 9.23 -7.39 17.67
CA LEU A 119 10.22 -6.42 18.13
C LEU A 119 9.67 -5.58 19.29
N LEU A 120 8.42 -5.10 19.21
CA LEU A 120 7.78 -4.37 20.30
C LEU A 120 7.76 -5.20 21.60
N GLN A 121 7.41 -6.49 21.50
CA GLN A 121 7.44 -7.40 22.64
C GLN A 121 8.86 -7.62 23.18
N ARG A 122 9.84 -7.81 22.29
CA ARG A 122 11.26 -7.99 22.66
C ARG A 122 11.80 -6.82 23.47
N TYR A 123 11.48 -5.60 23.04
CA TYR A 123 11.90 -4.36 23.69
C TYR A 123 10.91 -3.82 24.73
N GLN A 124 9.88 -4.61 25.09
CA GLN A 124 8.89 -4.27 26.10
C GLN A 124 8.14 -2.96 25.84
N ILE A 125 7.89 -2.66 24.55
CA ILE A 125 7.18 -1.49 24.08
C ILE A 125 5.68 -1.81 23.99
N PRO A 126 4.78 -1.02 24.60
CA PRO A 126 3.34 -1.18 24.41
C PRO A 126 2.94 -1.12 22.93
N ASP A 127 2.17 -2.12 22.46
CA ASP A 127 1.69 -2.20 21.07
C ASP A 127 0.64 -1.09 20.80
N PRO A 128 0.92 -0.11 19.90
CA PRO A 128 -0.01 0.95 19.57
C PRO A 128 -1.27 0.45 18.83
N ALA A 129 -1.18 -0.72 18.19
CA ALA A 129 -2.29 -1.33 17.45
C ALA A 129 -3.15 -2.28 18.29
N ALA A 130 -2.80 -2.49 19.57
CA ALA A 130 -3.50 -3.43 20.42
C ALA A 130 -4.98 -3.05 20.61
N ASN A 131 -5.86 -4.03 20.38
CA ASN A 131 -7.32 -3.89 20.51
C ASN A 131 -7.96 -2.83 19.58
N LEU A 132 -7.27 -2.42 18.51
CA LEU A 132 -7.84 -1.55 17.48
C LEU A 132 -8.46 -2.39 16.36
N ALA A 133 -9.68 -2.05 15.95
CA ALA A 133 -10.34 -2.71 14.83
C ALA A 133 -9.64 -2.37 13.49
N PRO A 134 -9.94 -3.10 12.40
CA PRO A 134 -9.54 -2.69 11.06
C PRO A 134 -9.93 -1.23 10.76
N GLY A 135 -9.01 -0.47 10.17
CA GLY A 135 -9.19 0.96 9.86
C GLY A 135 -9.09 1.91 11.07
N GLN A 136 -8.80 1.40 12.27
CA GLN A 136 -8.54 2.22 13.46
C GLN A 136 -7.04 2.28 13.78
N PHE A 137 -6.55 3.48 14.14
CA PHE A 137 -5.15 3.74 14.43
C PHE A 137 -5.02 4.71 15.61
N GLN A 138 -4.00 4.49 16.45
CA GLN A 138 -3.60 5.42 17.50
C GLN A 138 -2.93 6.65 16.87
N ASN A 139 -2.10 6.46 15.85
CA ASN A 139 -1.51 7.54 15.08
C ASN A 139 -2.56 8.23 14.20
N ARG A 140 -2.82 9.52 14.48
CA ARG A 140 -3.81 10.34 13.76
C ARG A 140 -3.46 10.58 12.29
N HIS A 141 -2.17 10.59 11.96
CA HIS A 141 -1.73 10.72 10.57
C HIS A 141 -2.14 9.48 9.78
N LEU A 142 -1.83 8.28 10.29
CA LEU A 142 -2.21 7.02 9.65
C LEU A 142 -3.73 6.82 9.59
N ALA A 143 -4.47 7.24 10.62
CA ALA A 143 -5.94 7.24 10.56
C ALA A 143 -6.50 8.12 9.43
N THR A 144 -5.86 9.27 9.17
CA THR A 144 -6.22 10.17 8.07
C THR A 144 -5.85 9.56 6.73
N LEU A 145 -4.62 9.07 6.61
CA LEU A 145 -4.11 8.44 5.42
C LEU A 145 -4.98 7.23 5.01
N TYR A 146 -5.36 6.37 5.95
CA TYR A 146 -6.27 5.24 5.69
C TYR A 146 -7.57 5.71 5.02
N ARG A 147 -8.25 6.70 5.61
CA ARG A 147 -9.52 7.20 5.05
C ARG A 147 -9.32 7.75 3.63
N ASP A 148 -8.27 8.53 3.42
CA ASP A 148 -8.02 9.18 2.15
C ASP A 148 -7.66 8.14 1.06
N LEU A 149 -6.90 7.10 1.42
CA LEU A 149 -6.58 5.97 0.53
C LEU A 149 -7.81 5.12 0.20
N ILE A 150 -8.68 4.82 1.17
CA ILE A 150 -9.96 4.14 0.89
C ILE A 150 -10.83 4.97 -0.05
N GLN A 151 -11.01 6.26 0.25
CA GLN A 151 -11.82 7.15 -0.59
C GLN A 151 -11.29 7.21 -2.03
N ARG A 152 -9.98 7.19 -2.22
CA ARG A 152 -9.36 7.15 -3.55
C ARG A 152 -9.53 5.78 -4.21
N GLY A 153 -9.21 4.71 -3.51
CA GLY A 153 -9.21 3.35 -4.04
C GLY A 153 -10.61 2.80 -4.34
N GLU A 154 -11.66 3.37 -3.75
CA GLU A 154 -13.05 2.99 -4.05
C GLU A 154 -13.62 3.66 -5.32
N GLN A 155 -12.87 4.56 -5.96
CA GLN A 155 -13.32 5.27 -7.17
C GLN A 155 -13.36 4.36 -8.39
N SER A 156 -12.32 3.57 -8.62
CA SER A 156 -12.21 2.61 -9.72
C SER A 156 -11.17 1.54 -9.39
N THR A 157 -11.22 0.43 -10.13
CA THR A 157 -10.22 -0.64 -10.02
C THR A 157 -8.80 -0.12 -10.26
N LEU A 158 -8.63 0.78 -11.24
CA LEU A 158 -7.33 1.39 -11.55
C LEU A 158 -6.81 2.29 -10.41
N GLU A 159 -7.69 3.10 -9.80
CA GLU A 159 -7.29 3.91 -8.63
C GLU A 159 -6.97 3.02 -7.42
N ALA A 160 -7.66 1.89 -7.24
CA ALA A 160 -7.33 0.92 -6.20
C ALA A 160 -5.91 0.37 -6.37
N LEU A 161 -5.52 0.00 -7.59
CA LEU A 161 -4.17 -0.48 -7.88
C LEU A 161 -3.10 0.61 -7.69
N ARG A 162 -3.41 1.86 -8.06
CA ARG A 162 -2.54 3.01 -7.80
C ARG A 162 -2.38 3.30 -6.32
N VAL A 163 -3.45 3.13 -5.53
CA VAL A 163 -3.39 3.20 -4.06
C VAL A 163 -2.47 2.12 -3.50
N GLY A 164 -2.55 0.89 -4.03
CA GLY A 164 -1.61 -0.18 -3.70
C GLY A 164 -0.16 0.22 -3.94
N ALA A 165 0.17 0.61 -5.18
CA ALA A 165 1.54 1.02 -5.51
C ALA A 165 2.04 2.22 -4.67
N LEU A 166 1.16 3.19 -4.37
CA LEU A 166 1.49 4.34 -3.52
C LEU A 166 1.84 3.90 -2.09
N ILE A 167 1.08 2.99 -1.49
CA ILE A 167 1.35 2.48 -0.14
C ILE A 167 2.74 1.85 -0.10
N GLU A 168 3.08 1.02 -1.09
CA GLU A 168 4.39 0.36 -1.13
C GLU A 168 5.54 1.35 -1.31
N GLU A 169 5.36 2.43 -2.08
CA GLU A 169 6.38 3.47 -2.18
C GLU A 169 6.60 4.22 -0.85
N VAL A 170 5.51 4.52 -0.12
CA VAL A 170 5.60 5.16 1.21
C VAL A 170 6.34 4.24 2.18
N ASP A 171 5.94 2.97 2.23
CA ASP A 171 6.52 1.97 3.10
C ASP A 171 8.03 1.79 2.86
N ILE A 172 8.44 1.71 1.58
CA ILE A 172 9.86 1.63 1.20
C ILE A 172 10.66 2.85 1.69
N ASP A 173 10.12 4.06 1.49
CA ASP A 173 10.79 5.32 1.87
C ASP A 173 10.91 5.45 3.39
N ASP A 174 9.88 5.07 4.12
CA ASP A 174 9.88 5.12 5.59
C ASP A 174 10.76 4.01 6.20
N LEU A 175 10.79 2.80 5.62
CA LEU A 175 11.75 1.75 5.99
C LEU A 175 13.20 2.15 5.74
N ASP A 176 13.50 2.81 4.62
CA ASP A 176 14.85 3.32 4.31
C ASP A 176 15.31 4.32 5.39
N LYS A 177 14.44 5.24 5.80
CA LYS A 177 14.73 6.19 6.89
C LYS A 177 14.88 5.49 8.24
N ALA A 178 13.98 4.58 8.58
CA ALA A 178 13.98 3.88 9.86
C ALA A 178 15.24 2.99 10.02
N MET A 179 15.70 2.36 8.93
CA MET A 179 16.97 1.63 8.92
C MET A 179 18.17 2.56 9.08
N ALA A 180 18.18 3.72 8.42
CA ALA A 180 19.26 4.70 8.56
C ALA A 180 19.37 5.29 9.98
N ASN A 181 18.26 5.33 10.72
CA ASN A 181 18.19 5.82 12.09
C ASN A 181 18.53 4.75 13.16
N SER A 182 18.62 3.48 12.77
CA SER A 182 18.72 2.36 13.71
C SER A 182 20.15 1.85 13.86
N ALA A 183 20.57 1.63 15.11
CA ALA A 183 21.83 0.97 15.44
C ALA A 183 21.63 -0.52 15.81
N HIS A 184 20.37 -0.95 15.97
CA HIS A 184 20.02 -2.29 16.39
C HIS A 184 19.86 -3.22 15.19
N GLN A 185 20.80 -4.18 15.08
CA GLN A 185 20.86 -5.11 13.94
C GLN A 185 19.60 -5.97 13.79
N ASP A 186 18.94 -6.35 14.89
CA ASP A 186 17.70 -7.13 14.83
C ASP A 186 16.53 -6.31 14.26
N ILE A 187 16.46 -5.01 14.59
CA ILE A 187 15.50 -4.07 13.99
C ILE A 187 15.78 -3.91 12.50
N THR A 188 17.01 -3.56 12.11
CA THR A 188 17.35 -3.35 10.68
C THR A 188 17.17 -4.60 9.84
N GLN A 189 17.41 -5.80 10.41
CA GLN A 189 17.17 -7.06 9.71
C GLN A 189 15.67 -7.32 9.45
N VAL A 190 14.80 -6.98 10.40
CA VAL A 190 13.34 -7.09 10.21
C VAL A 190 12.85 -6.08 9.18
N TYR A 191 13.25 -4.81 9.29
CA TYR A 191 12.89 -3.75 8.33
C TYR A 191 13.36 -4.10 6.93
N HIS A 192 14.59 -4.59 6.78
CA HIS A 192 15.08 -5.04 5.47
C HIS A 192 14.23 -6.18 4.90
N ASN A 193 13.81 -7.16 5.70
CA ASN A 193 12.97 -8.25 5.22
C ASN A 193 11.58 -7.77 4.77
N ILE A 194 10.99 -6.83 5.51
CA ILE A 194 9.74 -6.16 5.14
C ILE A 194 9.91 -5.43 3.82
N GLN A 195 10.96 -4.61 3.69
CA GLN A 195 11.24 -3.84 2.48
C GLN A 195 11.36 -4.70 1.21
N GLN A 196 11.95 -5.90 1.33
CA GLN A 196 12.01 -6.85 0.20
C GLN A 196 10.62 -7.38 -0.18
N GLY A 197 9.68 -7.44 0.77
CA GLY A 197 8.27 -7.67 0.50
C GLY A 197 7.62 -6.51 -0.23
N SER A 198 7.78 -5.29 0.29
CA SER A 198 7.23 -4.06 -0.31
C SER A 198 7.72 -3.85 -1.75
N TYR A 199 8.97 -4.21 -2.05
CA TYR A 199 9.48 -4.24 -3.44
C TYR A 199 8.69 -5.17 -4.36
N ARG A 200 8.32 -6.36 -3.89
CA ARG A 200 7.54 -7.34 -4.67
C ARG A 200 6.07 -6.92 -4.79
N HIS A 201 5.54 -6.30 -3.76
CA HIS A 201 4.19 -5.74 -3.78
C HIS A 201 4.10 -4.60 -4.79
N LEU A 202 5.07 -3.69 -4.78
CA LEU A 202 5.18 -2.61 -5.77
C LEU A 202 5.27 -3.16 -7.20
N GLN A 203 6.13 -4.15 -7.43
CA GLN A 203 6.19 -4.88 -8.71
C GLN A 203 4.82 -5.44 -9.12
N GLY A 204 4.11 -6.09 -8.18
CA GLY A 204 2.79 -6.67 -8.42
C GLY A 204 1.73 -5.64 -8.78
N PHE A 205 1.69 -4.51 -8.08
CA PHE A 205 0.75 -3.42 -8.38
C PHE A 205 1.08 -2.74 -9.70
N VAL A 206 2.34 -2.39 -9.94
CA VAL A 206 2.77 -1.76 -11.20
C VAL A 206 2.47 -2.67 -12.40
N HIS A 207 2.80 -3.96 -12.29
CA HIS A 207 2.45 -4.94 -13.33
C HIS A 207 0.94 -4.96 -13.61
N SER A 208 0.11 -4.94 -12.56
CA SER A 208 -1.35 -4.94 -12.71
C SER A 208 -1.88 -3.65 -13.35
N ILE A 209 -1.27 -2.50 -13.06
CA ILE A 209 -1.58 -1.21 -13.70
C ILE A 209 -1.21 -1.23 -15.19
N GLU A 210 -0.09 -1.86 -15.54
CA GLU A 210 0.33 -2.00 -16.93
C GLU A 210 -0.57 -2.94 -17.73
N GLN A 211 -1.19 -3.95 -17.09
CA GLN A 211 -2.23 -4.77 -17.72
C GLN A 211 -3.51 -3.97 -18.04
N PHE A 212 -3.76 -2.85 -17.35
CA PHE A 212 -4.79 -1.86 -17.73
C PHE A 212 -4.35 -0.97 -18.92
N GLY A 213 -3.19 -1.21 -19.52
CA GLY A 213 -2.61 -0.37 -20.58
C GLY A 213 -2.13 0.99 -20.08
N GLN A 214 -1.96 1.15 -18.77
CA GLN A 214 -1.53 2.39 -18.14
C GLN A 214 -0.08 2.26 -17.66
N ARG A 215 0.72 3.31 -17.84
CA ARG A 215 2.05 3.37 -17.22
C ARG A 215 1.92 3.87 -15.79
N TYR A 216 2.60 3.22 -14.85
CA TYR A 216 2.70 3.75 -13.48
C TYR A 216 3.64 4.96 -13.43
N GLN A 217 3.25 5.98 -12.67
CA GLN A 217 4.07 7.15 -12.36
C GLN A 217 4.32 7.16 -10.86
N ALA A 218 5.59 7.18 -10.47
CA ALA A 218 6.01 7.23 -9.07
C ALA A 218 5.50 8.50 -8.40
N VAL A 219 5.13 8.38 -7.13
CA VAL A 219 4.53 9.49 -6.35
C VAL A 219 5.44 9.92 -5.21
N VAL A 220 6.13 8.99 -4.57
CA VAL A 220 6.94 9.23 -3.37
C VAL A 220 8.41 9.01 -3.69
N LEU A 221 8.74 7.84 -4.25
CA LEU A 221 10.09 7.53 -4.65
C LEU A 221 10.45 8.23 -5.97
N PRO A 222 11.73 8.52 -6.22
CA PRO A 222 12.16 8.92 -7.55
C PRO A 222 11.75 7.88 -8.59
N GLN A 223 11.27 8.32 -9.76
CA GLN A 223 10.84 7.40 -10.83
C GLN A 223 11.94 6.39 -11.19
N SER A 224 13.21 6.80 -11.21
CA SER A 224 14.33 5.90 -11.47
C SER A 224 14.47 4.77 -10.45
N ARG A 225 14.10 5.01 -9.18
CA ARG A 225 14.12 4.00 -8.11
C ARG A 225 12.96 3.02 -8.28
N VAL A 226 11.77 3.52 -8.60
CA VAL A 226 10.63 2.66 -8.95
C VAL A 226 10.95 1.82 -10.18
N ASP A 227 11.54 2.40 -11.22
CA ASP A 227 11.97 1.68 -12.42
C ASP A 227 13.00 0.60 -12.08
N GLU A 228 13.98 0.88 -11.21
CA GLU A 228 14.95 -0.12 -10.74
C GLU A 228 14.26 -1.30 -10.04
N ILE A 229 13.35 -1.01 -9.11
CA ILE A 229 12.60 -2.04 -8.37
C ILE A 229 11.73 -2.86 -9.32
N VAL A 230 10.96 -2.21 -10.20
CA VAL A 230 9.99 -2.88 -11.08
C VAL A 230 10.67 -3.78 -12.11
N HIS A 231 11.87 -3.42 -12.57
CA HIS A 231 12.63 -4.22 -13.55
C HIS A 231 13.64 -5.18 -12.90
N ALA A 232 13.71 -5.24 -11.58
CA ALA A 232 14.62 -6.12 -10.86
C ALA A 232 14.29 -7.61 -11.11
N PRO A 233 15.30 -8.48 -11.34
CA PRO A 233 15.07 -9.91 -11.47
C PRO A 233 14.51 -10.51 -10.18
N PHE A 234 13.50 -11.38 -10.32
CA PHE A 234 12.81 -12.07 -9.22
C PHE A 234 13.73 -12.84 -8.24
N ALA A 235 14.93 -13.22 -8.67
CA ALA A 235 15.84 -14.13 -7.97
C ALA A 235 16.96 -13.45 -7.14
N LEU A 236 17.01 -12.11 -7.06
CA LEU A 236 18.06 -11.42 -6.31
C LEU A 236 17.45 -10.48 -5.26
N PRO A 237 17.88 -10.54 -3.99
CA PRO A 237 17.54 -9.51 -3.02
C PRO A 237 18.10 -8.17 -3.52
N LEU A 238 17.25 -7.14 -3.57
CA LEU A 238 17.70 -5.81 -3.96
C LEU A 238 18.60 -5.25 -2.87
N THR A 239 19.78 -4.77 -3.26
CA THR A 239 20.71 -4.16 -2.30
C THR A 239 20.14 -2.82 -1.80
N PRO A 240 20.15 -2.56 -0.48
CA PRO A 240 19.75 -1.26 0.05
C PRO A 240 20.62 -0.13 -0.50
N PRO A 241 20.12 1.11 -0.59
CA PRO A 241 20.91 2.27 -1.01
C PRO A 241 21.96 2.73 0.03
N TRP A 242 22.00 2.11 1.21
CA TRP A 242 22.88 2.49 2.32
C TRP A 242 24.08 1.52 2.47
N PRO A 243 25.26 2.01 2.92
CA PRO A 243 26.40 1.14 3.16
C PRO A 243 26.10 0.14 4.28
N GLN A 244 26.25 -1.16 3.96
CA GLN A 244 26.13 -2.24 4.95
C GLN A 244 27.28 -2.15 5.96
N GLN A 245 27.07 -1.45 7.07
CA GLN A 245 28.00 -1.50 8.19
C GLN A 245 27.91 -2.89 8.83
N GLY A 246 29.01 -3.65 8.78
CA GLY A 246 29.15 -4.85 9.60
C GLY A 246 29.28 -6.20 8.88
N GLN A 247 29.38 -6.25 7.55
CA GLN A 247 29.94 -7.45 6.92
C GLN A 247 31.46 -7.45 7.12
N ASN A 248 31.89 -8.01 8.26
CA ASN A 248 33.22 -8.55 8.39
C ASN A 248 33.47 -9.47 7.20
N ARG A 249 34.26 -9.00 6.23
CA ARG A 249 35.02 -9.90 5.38
C ARG A 249 35.97 -10.63 6.31
N LEU A 250 35.59 -11.84 6.70
CA LEU A 250 36.57 -12.82 7.12
C LEU A 250 37.47 -13.12 5.90
N PRO A 251 38.77 -13.36 6.14
CA PRO A 251 39.87 -13.07 5.22
C PRO A 251 39.80 -13.80 3.87
#